data_AF-A0A4V2JXF9-F1
#
_entry.id   AF-A0A4V2JXF9-F1
#
_cell.length_a   1.000
_cell.length_b   1.000
_cell.length_c   1.000
_cell.angle_alpha   90.00
_cell.angle_beta   90.00
_cell.angle_gamma   90.00
#
_symmetry.space_group_name_H-M   'P 1'
#
loop_
_entity.id
_entity.type
_entity.pdbx_description
1 polymer ?
#
loop_
_entity_poly.entity_id
_entity_poly.type
_entity_poly.pdbx_seq_one_letter_code
_entity_poly.pdbx_strand_id
1 'polypeptide(L)'
;MVSKRNKIRIALGVVGSILAIFGIICVVGYIKAGNVIKSFEDDYKKFLDLEDDKKFTSLVNLYNYGYFYSDKVVSFFGFVVKEHKESAVKMAKEALEKKHTKKKEELMESFGFHQHLIDISRLEKVVGDFGLLVRLGFCFKGYHPIKPTYALSAFIHKTIKNPTKDEVNYAVLDIVDDSVVKVFDVKYDDKGPKSIPSAKKFKFEASKNGISGKAADFIAYICYKVKKKT
;
A
#
# COMPACT_ATOMS: atom_id res chain seq x y z
N MET A 1 48.90 -3.45 -34.20
CA MET A 1 48.57 -4.40 -33.11
C MET A 1 48.68 -3.69 -31.75
N VAL A 2 47.57 -3.47 -31.03
CA VAL A 2 47.63 -2.85 -29.70
C VAL A 2 48.24 -3.85 -28.70
N SER A 3 49.35 -3.46 -28.06
CA SER A 3 50.05 -4.27 -27.04
C SER A 3 49.10 -4.68 -25.90
N LYS A 4 49.30 -5.89 -25.36
CA LYS A 4 48.49 -6.46 -24.25
C LYS A 4 48.41 -5.52 -23.04
N ARG A 5 49.46 -4.74 -22.75
CA ARG A 5 49.46 -3.71 -21.70
C ARG A 5 48.54 -2.52 -22.01
N ASN A 6 48.50 -2.07 -23.26
CA ASN A 6 47.63 -0.97 -23.66
C ASN A 6 46.16 -1.36 -23.60
N LYS A 7 45.83 -2.62 -23.95
CA LYS A 7 44.47 -3.17 -23.77
C LYS A 7 44.03 -3.19 -22.30
N ILE A 8 44.93 -3.59 -21.39
CA ILE A 8 44.65 -3.62 -19.94
C ILE A 8 44.45 -2.21 -19.38
N ARG A 9 45.26 -1.22 -19.79
CA ARG A 9 45.09 0.18 -19.35
C ARG A 9 43.76 0.78 -19.82
N ILE A 10 43.36 0.51 -21.06
CA ILE A 10 42.06 0.95 -21.58
C ILE A 10 40.92 0.29 -20.79
N ALA A 11 41.01 -1.03 -20.54
CA ALA A 11 40.00 -1.75 -19.76
C ALA A 11 39.87 -1.20 -18.33
N LEU A 12 40.99 -0.92 -17.66
CA LEU A 12 40.99 -0.30 -16.32
C LEU A 12 40.39 1.11 -16.33
N GLY A 13 40.70 1.91 -17.35
CA GLY A 13 40.10 3.24 -17.53
C GLY A 13 38.57 3.14 -17.68
N VAL A 14 38.09 2.23 -18.53
CA VAL A 14 36.65 2.00 -18.74
C VAL A 14 35.96 1.53 -17.46
N VAL A 15 36.53 0.56 -16.74
CA VAL A 15 35.98 0.07 -15.47
C VAL A 15 35.94 1.18 -14.42
N GLY A 16 37.01 1.99 -14.32
CA GLY A 16 37.06 3.13 -13.41
C GLY A 16 35.97 4.16 -13.69
N SER A 17 35.76 4.52 -14.97
CA SER A 17 34.70 5.44 -15.38
C SER A 17 33.31 4.89 -15.07
N ILE A 18 33.06 3.61 -15.32
CA ILE A 18 31.78 2.97 -15.00
C ILE A 18 31.51 3.02 -13.49
N LEU A 19 32.49 2.67 -12.66
CA LEU A 19 32.36 2.72 -11.20
C LEU A 19 32.09 4.14 -10.69
N ALA A 20 32.75 5.15 -11.25
CA ALA A 20 32.50 6.55 -10.90
C ALA A 20 31.04 6.97 -11.22
N ILE A 21 30.53 6.58 -12.39
CA ILE A 21 29.13 6.85 -12.78
C ILE A 21 28.16 6.17 -11.81
N PHE A 22 28.40 4.89 -11.47
CA PHE A 22 27.58 4.19 -10.49
C PHE A 22 27.63 4.86 -9.11
N GLY A 23 28.81 5.30 -8.66
CA GLY A 23 28.97 6.05 -7.42
C GLY A 23 28.11 7.32 -7.39
N ILE A 24 28.15 8.12 -8.46
CA ILE A 24 27.31 9.33 -8.60
C ILE A 24 25.82 8.97 -8.56
N ILE A 25 25.39 7.94 -9.29
CA ILE A 25 24.00 7.47 -9.30
C ILE A 25 23.54 7.08 -7.89
N CYS A 26 24.37 6.37 -7.14
CA CYS A 26 24.05 5.96 -5.76
C CYS A 26 23.93 7.18 -4.82
N VAL A 27 24.85 8.15 -4.91
CA VAL A 27 24.80 9.38 -4.09
C VAL A 27 23.56 10.20 -4.42
N VAL A 28 23.29 10.43 -5.70
CA VAL A 28 22.09 11.16 -6.16
C VAL A 28 20.82 10.44 -5.73
N GLY A 29 20.78 9.11 -5.86
CA GLY A 29 19.66 8.28 -5.39
C GLY A 29 19.43 8.43 -3.89
N TYR A 30 20.49 8.35 -3.08
CA TYR A 30 20.44 8.50 -1.63
C TYR A 30 19.87 9.86 -1.20
N ILE A 31 20.32 10.95 -1.83
CA ILE A 31 19.82 12.31 -1.56
C ILE A 31 18.34 12.42 -1.94
N LYS A 32 17.96 11.97 -3.14
CA LYS A 32 16.56 12.01 -3.59
C LYS A 32 15.64 11.20 -2.69
N ALA A 33 16.06 10.01 -2.26
CA ALA A 33 15.31 9.21 -1.30
C ALA A 33 15.15 9.92 0.06
N GLY A 34 16.18 10.62 0.53
CA GLY A 34 16.09 11.47 1.73
C GLY A 34 15.05 12.57 1.61
N ASN A 35 14.97 13.24 0.46
CA ASN A 35 13.98 14.30 0.24
C ASN A 35 12.55 13.76 0.17
N VAL A 36 12.35 12.60 -0.47
CA VAL A 36 11.05 11.93 -0.53
C VAL A 36 10.60 11.48 0.87
N ILE A 37 11.52 10.95 1.69
CA ILE A 37 11.23 10.61 3.09
C ILE A 37 10.74 11.84 3.84
N LYS A 38 11.51 12.95 3.82
CA LYS A 38 11.13 14.17 4.53
C LYS A 38 9.76 14.70 4.10
N SER A 39 9.51 14.77 2.79
CA SER A 39 8.23 15.22 2.25
C SER A 39 7.06 14.36 2.75
N PHE A 40 7.22 13.04 2.75
CA PHE A 40 6.22 12.12 3.28
C PHE A 40 6.05 12.27 4.79
N GLU A 41 7.12 12.42 5.56
CA GLU A 41 7.04 12.64 7.01
C GLU A 41 6.31 13.94 7.36
N ASP A 42 6.58 15.02 6.63
CA ASP A 42 5.92 16.31 6.83
C ASP A 42 4.44 16.26 6.46
N ASP A 43 4.09 15.59 5.35
CA ASP A 43 2.68 15.39 4.95
C ASP A 43 1.93 14.48 5.92
N TYR A 44 2.58 13.43 6.42
CA TYR A 44 2.01 12.52 7.41
C TYR A 44 1.79 13.20 8.77
N LYS A 45 2.73 14.03 9.24
CA LYS A 45 2.53 14.83 10.46
C LYS A 45 1.33 15.76 10.34
N LYS A 46 1.18 16.45 9.21
CA LYS A 46 -0.03 17.27 8.95
C LYS A 46 -1.31 16.47 8.99
N PHE A 47 -1.28 15.23 8.50
CA PHE A 47 -2.41 14.30 8.63
C PHE A 47 -2.69 13.94 10.10
N LEU A 48 -1.67 13.68 10.90
CA LEU A 48 -1.80 13.40 12.33
C LEU A 48 -2.33 14.60 13.13
N ASP A 49 -2.16 15.82 12.62
CA ASP A 49 -2.66 17.05 13.25
C ASP A 49 -4.12 17.37 12.86
N LEU A 50 -4.75 16.60 11.95
CA LEU A 50 -6.15 16.79 11.58
C LEU A 50 -7.12 16.44 12.74
N GLU A 51 -8.36 16.88 12.64
CA GLU A 51 -9.44 16.43 13.54
C GLU A 51 -9.73 14.93 13.34
N ASP A 52 -10.17 14.24 14.40
CA ASP A 52 -10.31 12.78 14.43
C ASP A 52 -11.37 12.24 13.45
N ASP A 53 -12.42 13.03 13.18
CA ASP A 53 -13.45 12.73 12.18
C ASP A 53 -12.90 12.70 10.74
N LYS A 54 -11.85 13.47 10.47
CA LYS A 54 -11.19 13.55 9.15
C LYS A 54 -10.14 12.46 8.94
N LYS A 55 -9.62 11.88 10.01
CA LYS A 55 -8.50 10.93 9.94
C LYS A 55 -8.90 9.54 9.51
N PHE A 56 -10.14 9.11 9.76
CA PHE A 56 -10.58 7.70 9.66
C PHE A 56 -9.87 6.73 10.61
N THR A 57 -8.82 7.15 11.33
CA THR A 57 -8.03 6.31 12.24
C THR A 57 -8.90 5.62 13.29
N SER A 58 -9.88 6.33 13.86
CA SER A 58 -10.83 5.76 14.82
C SER A 58 -11.65 4.62 14.21
N LEU A 59 -12.17 4.80 12.99
CA LEU A 59 -12.91 3.77 12.26
C LEU A 59 -12.01 2.58 11.91
N VAL A 60 -10.80 2.84 11.41
CA VAL A 60 -9.83 1.79 11.06
C VAL A 60 -9.49 0.94 12.29
N ASN A 61 -9.16 1.57 13.41
CA ASN A 61 -8.85 0.90 14.68
C ASN A 61 -10.06 0.19 15.29
N LEU A 62 -11.26 0.76 15.15
CA LEU A 62 -12.49 0.17 15.68
C LEU A 62 -12.84 -1.14 14.95
N TYR A 63 -12.68 -1.15 13.64
CA TYR A 63 -13.17 -2.24 12.80
C TYR A 63 -12.10 -3.29 12.47
N ASN A 64 -10.82 -2.91 12.40
CA ASN A 64 -9.68 -3.80 12.09
C ASN A 64 -9.90 -4.68 10.84
N TYR A 65 -10.84 -4.28 9.98
CA TYR A 65 -11.30 -5.00 8.82
C TYR A 65 -12.03 -4.03 7.89
N GLY A 66 -11.64 -4.02 6.63
CA GLY A 66 -12.17 -3.09 5.64
C GLY A 66 -11.87 -3.57 4.22
N TYR A 67 -12.21 -2.77 3.23
CA TYR A 67 -11.93 -3.11 1.84
C TYR A 67 -11.83 -1.85 0.98
N PHE A 68 -11.08 -1.97 -0.11
CA PHE A 68 -11.22 -1.11 -1.27
C PHE A 68 -11.99 -1.86 -2.35
N TYR A 69 -12.86 -1.13 -3.02
CA TYR A 69 -13.76 -1.63 -4.06
C TYR A 69 -13.60 -0.79 -5.32
N SER A 70 -13.68 -1.44 -6.47
CA SER A 70 -14.04 -0.76 -7.71
C SER A 70 -14.89 -1.64 -8.63
N ASP A 71 -15.87 -1.00 -9.24
CA ASP A 71 -16.50 -1.43 -10.48
C ASP A 71 -16.28 -0.36 -11.57
N LYS A 72 -17.02 -0.44 -12.68
CA LYS A 72 -16.94 0.52 -13.80
C LYS A 72 -17.46 1.92 -13.50
N VAL A 73 -18.35 2.04 -12.52
CA VAL A 73 -19.09 3.27 -12.21
C VAL A 73 -18.45 3.98 -11.02
N VAL A 74 -18.11 3.22 -9.99
CA VAL A 74 -17.72 3.75 -8.69
C VAL A 74 -16.57 2.99 -8.08
N SER A 75 -15.83 3.73 -7.28
CA SER A 75 -14.76 3.22 -6.44
C SER A 75 -14.90 3.82 -5.06
N PHE A 76 -14.72 2.99 -4.04
CA PHE A 76 -14.80 3.43 -2.66
C PHE A 76 -13.89 2.59 -1.76
N PHE A 77 -13.59 3.12 -0.58
CA PHE A 77 -13.16 2.29 0.54
C PHE A 77 -14.30 2.17 1.54
N GLY A 78 -14.37 1.05 2.25
CA GLY A 78 -15.38 0.81 3.27
C GLY A 78 -14.80 0.10 4.48
N PHE A 79 -15.35 0.42 5.65
CA PHE A 79 -15.11 -0.31 6.89
C PHE A 79 -16.38 -1.04 7.34
N VAL A 80 -16.21 -2.24 7.89
CA VAL A 80 -17.32 -3.08 8.36
C VAL A 80 -17.77 -2.62 9.74
N VAL A 81 -19.00 -2.12 9.85
CA VAL A 81 -19.57 -1.60 11.10
C VAL A 81 -19.82 -2.75 12.10
N LYS A 82 -19.34 -2.55 13.33
CA LYS A 82 -19.15 -3.60 14.36
C LYS A 82 -20.41 -3.97 15.13
N GLU A 83 -21.50 -3.22 15.03
CA GLU A 83 -22.70 -3.43 15.87
C GLU A 83 -23.15 -4.90 15.82
N HIS A 84 -22.82 -5.63 16.90
CA HIS A 84 -23.02 -7.06 17.15
C HIS A 84 -22.33 -8.09 16.22
N LYS A 85 -21.22 -7.74 15.53
CA LYS A 85 -20.62 -8.57 14.46
C LYS A 85 -19.17 -9.02 14.67
N GLU A 86 -18.65 -8.96 15.89
CA GLU A 86 -17.27 -9.40 16.19
C GLU A 86 -17.02 -10.88 15.79
N SER A 87 -18.02 -11.74 15.99
CA SER A 87 -18.02 -13.13 15.51
C SER A 87 -18.04 -13.23 13.99
N ALA A 88 -18.81 -12.39 13.30
CA ALA A 88 -18.91 -12.38 11.84
C ALA A 88 -17.64 -11.85 11.17
N VAL A 89 -16.99 -10.83 11.73
CA VAL A 89 -15.67 -10.37 11.27
C VAL A 89 -14.63 -11.47 11.44
N LYS A 90 -14.63 -12.17 12.59
CA LYS A 90 -13.76 -13.34 12.79
C LYS A 90 -14.03 -14.44 11.75
N MET A 91 -15.29 -14.78 11.52
CA MET A 91 -15.67 -15.77 10.50
C MET A 91 -15.28 -15.32 9.08
N ALA A 92 -15.33 -14.03 8.77
CA ALA A 92 -14.92 -13.50 7.48
C ALA A 92 -13.40 -13.60 7.29
N LYS A 93 -12.62 -13.25 8.33
CA LYS A 93 -11.16 -13.45 8.33
C LYS A 93 -10.81 -14.93 8.14
N GLU A 94 -11.49 -15.83 8.85
CA GLU A 94 -11.29 -17.27 8.68
C GLU A 94 -11.67 -17.76 7.28
N ALA A 95 -12.77 -17.28 6.71
CA ALA A 95 -13.20 -17.62 5.35
C ALA A 95 -12.17 -17.15 4.30
N LEU A 96 -11.57 -15.97 4.48
CA LEU A 96 -10.50 -15.48 3.62
C LEU A 96 -9.25 -16.37 3.69
N GLU A 97 -8.80 -16.72 4.89
CA GLU A 97 -7.64 -17.60 5.10
C GLU A 97 -7.87 -19.01 4.54
N LYS A 98 -9.08 -19.56 4.72
CA LYS A 98 -9.50 -20.86 4.17
C LYS A 98 -9.91 -20.79 2.69
N LYS A 99 -9.86 -19.61 2.07
CA LYS A 99 -10.26 -19.36 0.67
C LYS A 99 -11.70 -19.80 0.35
N HIS A 100 -12.58 -19.72 1.33
CA HIS A 100 -13.96 -20.20 1.25
C HIS A 100 -14.89 -19.11 0.69
N THR A 101 -14.98 -19.03 -0.64
CA THR A 101 -15.62 -17.95 -1.39
C THR A 101 -17.10 -17.73 -1.03
N LYS A 102 -17.93 -18.79 -1.03
CA LYS A 102 -19.37 -18.69 -0.70
C LYS A 102 -19.62 -18.14 0.70
N LYS A 103 -18.91 -18.68 1.70
CA LYS A 103 -19.05 -18.20 3.09
C LYS A 103 -18.65 -16.74 3.25
N LYS A 104 -17.64 -16.29 2.51
CA LYS A 104 -17.25 -14.87 2.50
C LYS A 104 -18.36 -14.00 1.93
N GLU A 105 -19.02 -14.43 0.85
CA GLU A 105 -20.16 -13.71 0.25
C GLU A 105 -21.32 -13.55 1.23
N GLU A 106 -21.79 -14.65 1.81
CA GLU A 106 -22.86 -14.65 2.82
C GLU A 106 -22.57 -13.67 3.97
N LEU A 107 -21.32 -13.64 4.44
CA LEU A 107 -20.90 -12.75 5.52
C LEU A 107 -20.85 -11.29 5.07
N MET A 108 -20.42 -11.01 3.85
CA MET A 108 -20.37 -9.65 3.31
C MET A 108 -21.77 -9.04 3.14
N GLU A 109 -22.74 -9.84 2.70
CA GLU A 109 -24.15 -9.40 2.60
C GLU A 109 -24.74 -9.04 3.97
N SER A 110 -24.27 -9.72 5.02
CA SER A 110 -24.71 -9.45 6.39
C SER A 110 -24.10 -8.19 6.99
N PHE A 111 -23.07 -7.58 6.38
CA PHE A 111 -22.35 -6.46 6.98
C PHE A 111 -23.00 -5.11 6.70
N GLY A 112 -22.97 -4.24 7.72
CA GLY A 112 -23.19 -2.81 7.53
C GLY A 112 -21.85 -2.17 7.15
N PHE A 113 -21.86 -1.18 6.28
CA PHE A 113 -20.64 -0.55 5.79
C PHE A 113 -20.66 0.96 5.97
N HIS A 114 -19.53 1.51 6.39
CA HIS A 114 -19.26 2.94 6.27
C HIS A 114 -18.36 3.16 5.08
N GLN A 115 -18.88 3.75 3.99
CA GLN A 115 -18.21 3.84 2.70
C GLN A 115 -17.88 5.28 2.33
N HIS A 116 -16.75 5.47 1.65
CA HIS A 116 -16.34 6.75 1.10
C HIS A 116 -15.82 6.61 -0.32
N LEU A 117 -16.32 7.49 -1.20
CA LEU A 117 -15.85 7.58 -2.58
C LEU A 117 -14.36 7.91 -2.64
N ILE A 118 -13.67 7.22 -3.55
CA ILE A 118 -12.24 7.43 -3.79
C ILE A 118 -11.96 7.84 -5.23
N ASP A 119 -10.82 8.50 -5.39
CA ASP A 119 -10.16 8.72 -6.66
C ASP A 119 -9.02 7.70 -6.79
N ILE A 120 -9.27 6.63 -7.55
CA ILE A 120 -8.31 5.53 -7.76
C ILE A 120 -6.96 6.04 -8.27
N SER A 121 -6.95 7.08 -9.09
CA SER A 121 -5.71 7.63 -9.66
C SER A 121 -4.75 8.15 -8.61
N ARG A 122 -5.25 8.48 -7.40
CA ARG A 122 -4.43 8.94 -6.27
C ARG A 122 -3.72 7.82 -5.53
N LEU A 123 -4.13 6.55 -5.70
CA LEU A 123 -3.51 5.41 -5.01
C LEU A 123 -2.03 5.22 -5.41
N GLU A 124 -1.67 5.51 -6.67
CA GLU A 124 -0.27 5.46 -7.13
C GLU A 124 0.60 6.54 -6.49
N LYS A 125 -0.03 7.64 -6.03
CA LYS A 125 0.64 8.88 -5.62
C LYS A 125 0.51 9.18 -4.13
N VAL A 126 0.02 8.24 -3.32
CA VAL A 126 -0.21 8.43 -1.87
C VAL A 126 1.04 8.94 -1.14
N VAL A 127 2.21 8.49 -1.56
CA VAL A 127 3.52 8.84 -1.00
C VAL A 127 4.38 9.63 -1.99
N GLY A 128 3.77 10.14 -3.06
CA GLY A 128 4.43 10.80 -4.19
C GLY A 128 4.93 9.84 -5.28
N ASP A 129 5.29 10.40 -6.43
CA ASP A 129 5.91 9.66 -7.54
C ASP A 129 7.42 9.52 -7.30
N PHE A 130 7.94 8.28 -7.28
CA PHE A 130 9.37 8.05 -7.19
C PHE A 130 9.91 7.11 -8.26
N GLY A 131 10.75 7.69 -9.11
CA GLY A 131 11.48 6.99 -10.17
C GLY A 131 12.61 6.10 -9.66
N LEU A 132 13.31 5.47 -10.61
CA LEU A 132 14.34 4.46 -10.37
C LEU A 132 15.41 4.90 -9.36
N LEU A 133 15.88 6.16 -9.44
CA LEU A 133 16.93 6.68 -8.55
C LEU A 133 16.50 6.72 -7.08
N VAL A 134 15.25 7.07 -6.80
CA VAL A 134 14.72 7.07 -5.42
C VAL A 134 14.60 5.65 -4.90
N ARG A 135 14.14 4.71 -5.74
CA ARG A 135 14.06 3.29 -5.38
C ARG A 135 15.45 2.71 -5.05
N LEU A 136 16.47 3.05 -5.83
CA LEU A 136 17.86 2.70 -5.52
C LEU A 136 18.32 3.36 -4.21
N GLY A 137 18.03 4.64 -4.02
CA GLY A 137 18.31 5.37 -2.77
C GLY A 137 17.68 4.72 -1.54
N PHE A 138 16.46 4.18 -1.68
CA PHE A 138 15.79 3.44 -0.62
C PHE A 138 16.49 2.14 -0.22
N CYS A 139 17.29 1.53 -1.09
CA CYS A 139 18.10 0.36 -0.71
C CYS A 139 19.22 0.73 0.28
N PHE A 140 19.71 1.97 0.20
CA PHE A 140 20.74 2.51 1.10
C PHE A 140 20.16 3.18 2.34
N LYS A 141 18.87 3.53 2.32
CA LYS A 141 18.14 3.96 3.51
C LYS A 141 17.66 2.72 4.25
N GLY A 142 17.82 2.70 5.57
CA GLY A 142 17.28 1.64 6.42
C GLY A 142 15.75 1.48 6.31
N TYR A 143 15.16 0.73 7.22
CA TYR A 143 13.70 0.61 7.26
C TYR A 143 13.05 2.00 7.45
N HIS A 144 11.97 2.26 6.71
CA HIS A 144 11.16 3.47 6.82
C HIS A 144 9.70 3.18 6.44
N PRO A 145 8.68 3.64 7.20
CA PRO A 145 7.27 3.34 6.94
C PRO A 145 6.74 3.74 5.56
N ILE A 146 7.38 4.70 4.89
CA ILE A 146 7.06 5.04 3.50
C ILE A 146 7.10 3.83 2.56
N LYS A 147 8.00 2.88 2.79
CA LYS A 147 8.19 1.68 1.96
C LYS A 147 6.95 0.77 2.02
N PRO A 148 6.47 0.30 3.20
CA PRO A 148 5.25 -0.47 3.28
C PRO A 148 4.00 0.34 2.90
N THR A 149 3.91 1.64 3.20
CA THR A 149 2.78 2.49 2.76
C THR A 149 2.67 2.53 1.24
N TYR A 150 3.80 2.73 0.54
CA TYR A 150 3.85 2.67 -0.92
C TYR A 150 3.44 1.30 -1.45
N ALA A 151 4.04 0.24 -0.90
CA ALA A 151 3.82 -1.11 -1.38
C ALA A 151 2.36 -1.52 -1.19
N LEU A 152 1.74 -1.10 -0.09
CA LEU A 152 0.32 -1.30 0.21
C LEU A 152 -0.56 -0.53 -0.76
N SER A 153 -0.36 0.78 -0.94
CA SER A 153 -1.18 1.60 -1.84
C SER A 153 -1.05 1.13 -3.30
N ALA A 154 0.15 0.77 -3.74
CA ALA A 154 0.39 0.25 -5.08
C ALA A 154 -0.25 -1.14 -5.29
N PHE A 155 -0.27 -1.99 -4.25
CA PHE A 155 -0.95 -3.27 -4.31
C PHE A 155 -2.47 -3.09 -4.40
N ILE A 156 -3.05 -2.25 -3.54
CA ILE A 156 -4.47 -1.89 -3.58
C ILE A 156 -4.83 -1.34 -4.97
N HIS A 157 -4.03 -0.40 -5.48
CA HIS A 157 -4.23 0.15 -6.82
C HIS A 157 -4.26 -0.94 -7.87
N LYS A 158 -3.24 -1.80 -7.91
CA LYS A 158 -3.16 -2.90 -8.88
C LYS A 158 -4.38 -3.83 -8.77
N THR A 159 -4.85 -4.10 -7.56
CA THR A 159 -6.01 -4.96 -7.32
C THR A 159 -7.30 -4.34 -7.83
N ILE A 160 -7.56 -3.06 -7.56
CA ILE A 160 -8.87 -2.46 -7.86
C ILE A 160 -8.93 -1.67 -9.18
N LYS A 161 -7.79 -1.43 -9.85
CA LYS A 161 -7.74 -0.65 -11.10
C LYS A 161 -8.37 -1.42 -12.27
N ASN A 162 -9.09 -0.70 -13.14
CA ASN A 162 -9.62 -1.17 -14.42
C ASN A 162 -10.48 -2.45 -14.35
N PRO A 163 -11.55 -2.49 -13.54
CA PRO A 163 -12.51 -3.59 -13.63
C PRO A 163 -13.11 -3.71 -15.04
N THR A 164 -13.32 -4.94 -15.50
CA THR A 164 -14.04 -5.19 -16.77
C THR A 164 -15.56 -5.04 -16.58
N LYS A 165 -16.39 -5.30 -17.60
CA LYS A 165 -17.84 -4.98 -17.54
C LYS A 165 -18.59 -5.73 -16.46
N ASP A 166 -18.12 -6.93 -16.23
CA ASP A 166 -18.81 -8.00 -15.52
C ASP A 166 -17.95 -8.45 -14.31
N GLU A 167 -16.98 -7.61 -13.92
CA GLU A 167 -16.05 -7.88 -12.83
C GLU A 167 -16.08 -6.77 -11.81
N VAL A 168 -15.97 -7.20 -10.55
CA VAL A 168 -15.82 -6.32 -9.41
C VAL A 168 -14.55 -6.70 -8.67
N ASN A 169 -13.73 -5.70 -8.37
CA ASN A 169 -12.43 -5.92 -7.74
C ASN A 169 -12.46 -5.48 -6.28
N TYR A 170 -12.04 -6.37 -5.38
CA TYR A 170 -11.91 -6.08 -3.96
C TYR A 170 -10.48 -6.30 -3.48
N ALA A 171 -9.90 -5.28 -2.86
CA ALA A 171 -8.76 -5.45 -1.96
C ALA A 171 -9.29 -5.47 -0.53
N VAL A 172 -9.43 -6.65 0.07
CA VAL A 172 -9.95 -6.80 1.45
C VAL A 172 -8.79 -6.71 2.43
N LEU A 173 -8.88 -5.80 3.40
CA LEU A 173 -7.86 -5.58 4.42
C LEU A 173 -8.24 -6.28 5.73
N ASP A 174 -7.30 -7.06 6.25
CA ASP A 174 -7.33 -7.60 7.60
C ASP A 174 -6.16 -6.97 8.39
N ILE A 175 -6.51 -6.09 9.34
CA ILE A 175 -5.55 -5.48 10.26
C ILE A 175 -5.37 -6.47 11.40
N VAL A 176 -4.22 -7.14 11.40
CA VAL A 176 -3.94 -8.27 12.28
C VAL A 176 -3.56 -7.77 13.66
N ASP A 177 -2.70 -6.76 13.69
CA ASP A 177 -2.19 -6.10 14.89
C ASP A 177 -1.70 -4.69 14.56
N ASP A 178 -1.11 -4.01 15.54
CA ASP A 178 -0.57 -2.65 15.42
C ASP A 178 0.53 -2.50 14.35
N SER A 179 1.11 -3.60 13.86
CA SER A 179 2.24 -3.61 12.92
C SER A 179 1.97 -4.35 11.62
N VAL A 180 0.96 -5.22 11.54
CA VAL A 180 0.73 -6.09 10.38
C VAL A 180 -0.65 -5.90 9.79
N VAL A 181 -0.68 -5.72 8.46
CA VAL A 181 -1.91 -5.81 7.65
C VAL A 181 -1.75 -6.87 6.57
N LYS A 182 -2.81 -7.65 6.37
CA LYS A 182 -2.97 -8.58 5.24
C LYS A 182 -3.94 -7.97 4.25
N VAL A 183 -3.64 -8.10 2.97
CA VAL A 183 -4.56 -7.72 1.89
C VAL A 183 -4.82 -8.92 0.99
N PHE A 184 -6.11 -9.23 0.80
CA PHE A 184 -6.60 -10.27 -0.09
C PHE A 184 -7.15 -9.64 -1.37
N ASP A 185 -6.66 -10.12 -2.53
CA ASP A 185 -7.11 -9.73 -3.87
C ASP A 185 -8.33 -10.57 -4.27
N VAL A 186 -9.50 -10.24 -3.73
CA VAL A 186 -10.72 -11.04 -3.95
C VAL A 186 -11.36 -10.63 -5.27
N LYS A 187 -11.45 -11.59 -6.19
CA LYS A 187 -12.04 -11.39 -7.52
C LYS A 187 -13.48 -11.86 -7.57
N TYR A 188 -14.35 -11.05 -8.15
CA TYR A 188 -15.74 -11.38 -8.40
C TYR A 188 -16.02 -11.38 -9.91
N ASP A 189 -16.91 -12.28 -10.33
CA ASP A 189 -17.58 -12.23 -11.62
C ASP A 189 -19.10 -12.14 -11.41
N ASP A 190 -19.88 -12.12 -12.49
CA ASP A 190 -21.35 -12.08 -12.47
C ASP A 190 -22.02 -13.18 -11.63
N LYS A 191 -21.30 -14.25 -11.27
CA LYS A 191 -21.82 -15.38 -10.49
C LYS A 191 -21.35 -15.37 -9.04
N GLY A 192 -20.64 -14.31 -8.61
CA GLY A 192 -20.14 -14.14 -7.25
C GLY A 192 -18.61 -14.23 -7.15
N PRO A 193 -18.06 -14.50 -5.95
CA PRO A 193 -16.61 -14.55 -5.72
C PRO A 193 -15.97 -15.74 -6.42
N LYS A 194 -15.17 -15.44 -7.44
CA LYS A 194 -14.45 -16.40 -8.27
C LYS A 194 -13.27 -17.04 -7.54
N SER A 195 -12.49 -16.24 -6.83
CA SER A 195 -11.27 -16.72 -6.16
C SER A 195 -10.79 -15.79 -5.05
N ILE A 196 -10.19 -16.40 -4.02
CA ILE A 196 -9.45 -15.70 -2.97
C ILE A 196 -7.98 -16.18 -3.03
N PRO A 197 -7.08 -15.43 -3.69
CA PRO A 197 -5.65 -15.66 -3.62
C PRO A 197 -5.12 -15.52 -2.19
N SER A 198 -3.93 -16.07 -1.94
CA SER A 198 -3.26 -15.90 -0.66
C SER A 198 -2.99 -14.42 -0.35
N ALA A 199 -3.17 -14.02 0.90
CA ALA A 199 -2.95 -12.65 1.31
C ALA A 199 -1.49 -12.20 1.11
N LYS A 200 -1.33 -10.95 0.68
CA LYS A 200 -0.07 -10.25 0.78
C LYS A 200 0.03 -9.56 2.14
N LYS A 201 1.12 -9.81 2.87
CA LYS A 201 1.41 -9.21 4.17
C LYS A 201 2.24 -7.94 4.00
N PHE A 202 1.88 -6.90 4.76
CA PHE A 202 2.64 -5.66 4.86
C PHE A 202 2.93 -5.40 6.34
N LYS A 203 4.20 -5.12 6.64
CA LYS A 203 4.68 -4.91 8.01
C LYS A 203 5.13 -3.46 8.19
N PHE A 204 4.58 -2.82 9.20
CA PHE A 204 4.87 -1.47 9.67
C PHE A 204 5.63 -1.58 10.99
N GLU A 205 6.95 -1.54 10.89
CA GLU A 205 7.85 -1.44 12.05
C GLU A 205 8.03 0.02 12.45
N ALA A 206 8.48 0.25 13.69
CA ALA A 206 8.88 1.58 14.12
C ALA A 206 10.15 2.01 13.36
N SER A 207 10.14 3.24 12.84
CA SER A 207 11.35 3.85 12.29
C SER A 207 12.30 4.17 13.43
N LYS A 208 13.60 3.86 13.28
CA LYS A 208 14.61 4.27 14.28
C LYS A 208 14.78 5.79 14.35
N ASN A 209 14.59 6.48 13.22
CA ASN A 209 14.90 7.92 13.06
C ASN A 209 13.83 8.64 12.22
N GLY A 210 12.55 8.33 12.41
CA GLY A 210 11.49 8.93 11.60
C GLY A 210 10.11 8.83 12.24
N ILE A 211 9.07 9.01 11.44
CA ILE A 211 7.68 8.92 11.93
C ILE A 211 7.35 7.54 12.52
N SER A 212 6.56 7.54 13.59
CA SER A 212 5.96 6.36 14.20
C SER A 212 4.46 6.33 13.92
N GLY A 213 3.90 5.14 13.88
CA GLY A 213 2.46 4.93 13.71
C GLY A 213 2.17 3.44 13.71
N LYS A 214 0.92 3.10 14.01
CA LYS A 214 0.38 1.76 13.84
C LYS A 214 0.01 1.53 12.38
N ALA A 215 -0.12 0.27 11.98
CA ALA A 215 -0.60 -0.10 10.65
C ALA A 215 -1.93 0.60 10.30
N ALA A 216 -2.83 0.72 11.28
CA ALA A 216 -4.08 1.45 11.15
C ALA A 216 -3.88 2.93 10.76
N ASP A 217 -2.90 3.62 11.33
CA ASP A 217 -2.64 5.04 11.03
C ASP A 217 -2.19 5.23 9.57
N PHE A 218 -1.36 4.31 9.07
CA PHE A 218 -0.92 4.35 7.67
C PHE A 218 -2.03 3.99 6.68
N ILE A 219 -2.93 3.08 7.06
CA ILE A 219 -4.13 2.77 6.26
C ILE A 219 -5.07 3.97 6.24
N ALA A 220 -5.31 4.58 7.40
CA ALA A 220 -6.11 5.79 7.55
C ALA A 220 -5.55 6.94 6.70
N TYR A 221 -4.23 7.12 6.70
CA TYR A 221 -3.54 8.06 5.82
C TYR A 221 -3.77 7.73 4.32
N ILE A 222 -3.67 6.47 3.89
CA ILE A 222 -4.01 6.09 2.50
C ILE A 222 -5.45 6.48 2.18
N CYS A 223 -6.41 6.11 3.02
CA CYS A 223 -7.83 6.44 2.86
C CYS A 223 -8.05 7.95 2.74
N TYR A 224 -7.41 8.74 3.61
CA TYR A 224 -7.46 10.20 3.57
C TYR A 224 -6.94 10.77 2.25
N LYS A 225 -5.78 10.30 1.75
CA LYS A 225 -5.17 10.81 0.52
C LYS A 225 -6.01 10.53 -0.72
N VAL A 226 -6.73 9.41 -0.75
CA VAL A 226 -7.50 8.97 -1.92
C VAL A 226 -8.98 9.36 -1.87
N LYS A 227 -9.49 9.82 -0.72
CA LYS A 227 -10.86 10.29 -0.56
C LYS A 227 -11.17 11.38 -1.60
N LYS A 228 -12.29 11.25 -2.32
CA LYS A 228 -12.82 12.35 -3.12
C LYS A 228 -13.29 13.47 -2.17
N LYS A 229 -12.83 14.69 -2.41
CA LYS A 229 -13.36 15.86 -1.74
C LYS A 229 -14.77 16.09 -2.30
N THR A 230 -15.76 16.06 -1.42
CA THR A 230 -17.15 16.36 -1.73
C THR A 230 -17.36 17.87 -1.69
#